data_AF-A0A2R6C9G6-F1
#
_entry.id   AF-A0A2R6C9G6-F1
#
_cell.length_a   1.000
_cell.length_b   1.000
_cell.length_c   1.000
_cell.angle_alpha   90.00
_cell.angle_beta   90.00
_cell.angle_gamma   90.00
#
_symmetry.space_group_name_H-M   'P 1'
#
loop_
_entity.id
_entity.type
_entity.pdbx_description
1 polymer ?
#
loop_
_entity_poly.entity_id
_entity_poly.type
_entity_poly.pdbx_seq_one_letter_code
_entity_poly.pdbx_strand_id
1 'polypeptide(L)'
;MEMLINKDGYAESLVEAGFRSITPDAIRMWVKEGVKLLPDGAKKLYFENPLVAPITRRVLIHHWKLVDHYLGHPENTLEKINSVNPENAEVLRDRDVCEYVVKEVNDTYNYLKRFVGDS
;
A
#
# COMPACT_ATOMS: atom_id res chain seq x y z
N MET A 1 -11.14 23.16 -19.79
CA MET A 1 -10.84 22.96 -18.36
C MET A 1 -11.37 21.57 -17.97
N GLU A 2 -10.89 20.52 -18.65
CA GLU A 2 -11.44 19.15 -18.57
C GLU A 2 -10.35 18.05 -18.50
N MET A 3 -9.06 18.41 -18.49
CA MET A 3 -7.95 17.44 -18.35
C MET A 3 -7.44 17.29 -16.91
N LEU A 4 -8.00 18.02 -15.95
CA LEU A 4 -7.61 17.97 -14.53
C LEU A 4 -8.55 17.09 -13.68
N ILE A 5 -9.71 16.72 -14.24
CA ILE A 5 -10.56 15.62 -13.77
C ILE A 5 -10.08 14.43 -14.61
N ASN A 6 -9.10 13.63 -14.19
CA ASN A 6 -9.38 12.31 -13.58
C ASN A 6 -8.04 11.56 -13.31
N LYS A 7 -6.94 12.26 -13.02
CA LYS A 7 -5.65 11.58 -12.75
C LYS A 7 -5.61 10.94 -11.37
N ASP A 8 -6.25 11.57 -10.38
CA ASP A 8 -6.45 10.97 -9.06
C ASP A 8 -7.41 9.77 -9.13
N GLY A 9 -8.50 9.86 -9.91
CA GLY A 9 -9.39 8.72 -10.11
C GLY A 9 -8.73 7.55 -10.83
N TYR A 10 -7.74 7.78 -11.69
CA TYR A 10 -6.92 6.69 -12.24
C TYR A 10 -6.05 6.03 -11.16
N ALA A 11 -5.36 6.81 -10.33
CA ALA A 11 -4.56 6.27 -9.22
C ALA A 11 -5.43 5.50 -8.21
N GLU A 12 -6.59 6.04 -7.86
CA GLU A 12 -7.61 5.35 -7.06
C GLU A 12 -8.02 4.03 -7.72
N SER A 13 -8.33 4.03 -9.01
CA SER A 13 -8.73 2.81 -9.73
C SER A 13 -7.65 1.72 -9.72
N LEU A 14 -6.37 2.10 -9.76
CA LEU A 14 -5.25 1.18 -9.67
C LEU A 14 -5.11 0.60 -8.26
N VAL A 15 -5.26 1.44 -7.24
CA VAL A 15 -5.26 0.99 -5.83
C VAL A 15 -6.43 0.05 -5.56
N GLU A 16 -7.63 0.39 -6.05
CA GLU A 16 -8.83 -0.45 -5.98
C GLU A 16 -8.62 -1.81 -6.65
N ALA A 17 -8.02 -1.83 -7.85
CA ALA A 17 -7.69 -3.08 -8.54
C ALA A 17 -6.68 -3.93 -7.73
N GLY A 18 -5.70 -3.28 -7.09
CA GLY A 18 -4.78 -3.92 -6.17
C GLY A 18 -5.51 -4.61 -5.00
N PHE A 19 -6.39 -3.89 -4.31
CA PHE A 19 -7.19 -4.46 -3.21
C PHE A 19 -8.07 -5.62 -3.66
N ARG A 20 -8.76 -5.50 -4.81
CA ARG A 20 -9.62 -6.57 -5.34
C ARG A 20 -8.88 -7.88 -5.63
N SER A 21 -7.57 -7.83 -5.82
CA SER A 21 -6.75 -9.03 -6.03
C SER A 21 -6.41 -9.78 -4.74
N ILE A 22 -6.74 -9.22 -3.58
CA ILE A 22 -6.38 -9.78 -2.26
C ILE A 22 -7.39 -10.87 -1.87
N THR A 23 -6.89 -12.08 -1.72
CA THR A 23 -7.67 -13.26 -1.31
C THR A 23 -7.22 -13.78 0.06
N PRO A 24 -8.05 -14.60 0.73
CA PRO A 24 -7.70 -15.26 1.99
C PRO A 24 -6.38 -16.04 1.90
N ASP A 25 -6.19 -16.79 0.81
CA ASP A 25 -4.99 -17.59 0.57
C ASP A 25 -3.74 -16.73 0.36
N ALA A 26 -3.88 -15.59 -0.34
CA ALA A 26 -2.79 -14.65 -0.52
C ALA A 26 -2.34 -14.07 0.83
N ILE A 27 -3.29 -13.66 1.68
CA ILE A 27 -2.98 -13.14 3.03
C ILE A 27 -2.23 -14.20 3.84
N ARG A 28 -2.74 -15.43 3.91
CA ARG A 28 -2.09 -16.53 4.64
C ARG A 28 -0.68 -16.81 4.12
N MET A 29 -0.51 -16.80 2.80
CA MET A 29 0.78 -17.00 2.16
C MET A 29 1.76 -15.88 2.52
N TRP A 30 1.32 -14.61 2.50
CA TRP A 30 2.18 -13.48 2.84
C TRP A 30 2.72 -13.58 4.27
N VAL A 31 1.86 -13.94 5.23
CA VAL A 31 2.29 -14.13 6.63
C VAL A 31 3.25 -15.31 6.74
N LYS A 32 2.90 -16.45 6.15
CA LYS A 32 3.72 -17.67 6.22
C LYS A 32 5.12 -17.48 5.64
N GLU A 33 5.21 -16.81 4.49
CA GLU A 33 6.46 -16.62 3.76
C GLU A 33 7.19 -15.32 4.15
N GLY A 34 6.63 -14.51 5.06
CA GLY A 34 7.20 -13.23 5.47
C GLY A 34 7.33 -12.23 4.31
N VAL A 35 6.34 -12.21 3.41
CA VAL A 35 6.34 -11.32 2.24
C VAL A 35 6.17 -9.88 2.68
N LYS A 36 7.19 -9.05 2.40
CA LYS A 36 7.14 -7.62 2.67
C LYS A 36 6.21 -6.90 1.70
N LEU A 37 5.39 -5.97 2.21
CA LEU A 37 4.55 -5.13 1.35
C LEU A 37 5.40 -4.25 0.41
N LEU A 38 6.57 -3.80 0.89
CA LEU A 38 7.58 -3.12 0.09
C LEU A 38 8.89 -3.93 0.06
N PRO A 39 9.07 -4.83 -0.93
CA PRO A 39 10.26 -5.67 -1.05
C PRO A 39 11.53 -4.86 -1.31
N ASP A 40 12.68 -5.39 -0.86
CA ASP A 40 13.97 -4.68 -0.97
C ASP A 40 14.41 -4.48 -2.44
N GLY A 41 13.98 -5.35 -3.36
CA GLY A 41 14.18 -5.15 -4.80
C GLY A 41 13.42 -3.94 -5.34
N ALA A 42 12.20 -3.71 -4.87
CA ALA A 42 11.41 -2.53 -5.23
C ALA A 42 12.03 -1.24 -4.64
N LYS A 43 12.53 -1.30 -3.40
CA LYS A 43 13.29 -0.19 -2.79
C LYS A 43 14.50 0.20 -3.64
N LYS A 44 15.33 -0.78 -4.00
CA LYS A 44 16.50 -0.56 -4.85
C LYS A 44 16.15 0.07 -6.19
N LEU A 45 15.09 -0.43 -6.84
CA LEU A 45 14.72 0.01 -8.19
C LEU A 45 14.06 1.40 -8.20
N TYR A 46 13.11 1.65 -7.30
CA TYR A 46 12.25 2.83 -7.37
C TYR A 46 12.65 3.96 -6.43
N PHE A 47 13.37 3.67 -5.35
CA PHE A 47 13.63 4.61 -4.27
C PHE A 47 15.12 4.92 -4.09
N GLU A 48 16.00 3.95 -4.35
CA GLU A 48 17.45 4.11 -4.18
C GLU A 48 18.17 4.36 -5.52
N ASN A 49 17.54 4.01 -6.66
CA ASN A 49 18.10 4.25 -7.98
C ASN A 49 18.10 5.77 -8.29
N PRO A 50 19.27 6.40 -8.52
CA PRO A 50 19.36 7.85 -8.74
C PRO A 50 18.58 8.39 -9.95
N LEU A 51 18.33 7.55 -10.96
CA LEU A 51 17.59 7.94 -12.16
C LEU A 51 16.06 7.90 -11.96
N VAL A 52 15.59 6.98 -11.11
CA VAL A 52 14.15 6.70 -10.92
C VAL A 52 13.62 7.40 -9.67
N ALA A 53 14.40 7.43 -8.59
CA ALA A 53 13.99 7.99 -7.30
C ALA A 53 13.43 9.42 -7.36
N PRO A 54 13.99 10.37 -8.13
CA PRO A 54 13.40 11.72 -8.22
C PRO A 54 12.01 11.71 -8.85
N ILE A 55 11.75 10.83 -9.82
CA ILE A 55 10.44 10.68 -10.45
C ILE A 55 9.47 10.02 -9.47
N THR A 56 9.87 8.91 -8.84
CA THR A 56 9.07 8.21 -7.82
C THR A 56 8.65 9.17 -6.70
N ARG A 57 9.59 9.99 -6.19
CA ARG A 57 9.29 10.99 -5.15
C ARG A 57 8.23 11.98 -5.61
N ARG A 58 8.33 12.51 -6.85
CA ARG A 58 7.31 13.42 -7.39
C ARG A 58 5.94 12.77 -7.53
N VAL A 59 5.89 11.51 -8.00
CA VAL A 59 4.63 10.76 -8.11
C VAL A 59 4.01 10.52 -6.73
N LEU A 60 4.81 10.15 -5.74
CA LEU A 60 4.35 9.93 -4.37
C LEU A 60 3.85 11.21 -3.72
N ILE A 61 4.54 12.34 -3.88
CA ILE A 61 4.08 13.65 -3.37
C ILE A 61 2.74 14.01 -4.02
N HIS A 62 2.61 13.81 -5.34
CA HIS A 62 1.38 14.12 -6.07
C HIS A 62 0.17 13.31 -5.56
N HIS A 63 0.37 12.03 -5.25
CA HIS A 63 -0.69 11.13 -4.77
C HIS A 63 -0.61 10.85 -3.27
N TRP A 64 0.05 11.71 -2.49
CA TRP A 64 0.35 11.43 -1.08
C TRP A 64 -0.92 11.20 -0.26
N LYS A 65 -2.01 11.92 -0.57
CA LYS A 65 -3.31 11.74 0.11
C LYS A 65 -3.81 10.29 0.07
N LEU A 66 -3.63 9.58 -1.04
CA LEU A 66 -4.03 8.17 -1.16
C LEU A 66 -3.11 7.26 -0.35
N VAL A 67 -1.81 7.53 -0.39
CA VAL A 67 -0.81 6.80 0.40
C VAL A 67 -1.08 6.97 1.89
N ASP A 68 -1.34 8.20 2.33
CA ASP A 68 -1.66 8.56 3.70
C ASP A 68 -2.97 7.94 4.16
N HIS A 69 -4.01 8.00 3.33
CA HIS A 69 -5.30 7.39 3.65
C HIS A 69 -5.20 5.88 3.89
N TYR A 70 -4.55 5.12 2.98
CA TYR A 70 -4.50 3.67 3.12
C TYR A 70 -3.38 3.21 4.06
N LEU A 71 -2.19 3.80 3.99
CA LEU A 71 -1.03 3.30 4.72
C LEU A 71 -0.72 4.09 6.02
N GLY A 72 -1.10 5.36 6.10
CA GLY A 72 -0.96 6.16 7.33
C GLY A 72 -1.98 5.79 8.41
N HIS A 73 -3.04 5.10 8.01
CA HIS A 73 -4.14 4.62 8.83
C HIS A 73 -4.40 3.14 8.52
N PRO A 74 -3.66 2.19 9.15
CA PRO A 74 -3.79 0.76 8.84
C PRO A 74 -5.22 0.22 8.94
N GLU A 75 -6.06 0.81 9.77
CA GLU A 75 -7.49 0.54 9.86
C GLU A 75 -8.21 0.66 8.51
N ASN A 76 -7.86 1.67 7.69
CA ASN A 76 -8.45 1.88 6.37
C ASN A 76 -8.01 0.79 5.39
N THR A 77 -6.75 0.34 5.49
CA THR A 77 -6.28 -0.81 4.70
C THR A 77 -7.04 -2.09 5.08
N LEU A 78 -7.19 -2.36 6.38
CA LEU A 78 -7.90 -3.55 6.85
C LEU A 78 -9.38 -3.53 6.48
N GLU A 79 -10.05 -2.39 6.69
CA GLU A 79 -11.43 -2.18 6.26
C GLU A 79 -11.57 -2.41 4.76
N LYS A 80 -10.65 -1.86 3.96
CA LYS A 80 -10.69 -2.03 2.51
C LYS A 80 -10.50 -3.49 2.10
N ILE A 81 -9.52 -4.20 2.66
CA ILE A 81 -9.29 -5.62 2.41
C ILE A 81 -10.54 -6.46 2.72
N ASN A 82 -11.23 -6.14 3.82
CA ASN A 82 -12.47 -6.81 4.20
C ASN A 82 -13.64 -6.47 3.24
N SER A 83 -13.74 -5.21 2.82
CA SER A 83 -14.85 -4.76 1.97
C SER A 83 -14.82 -5.35 0.57
N VAL A 84 -13.64 -5.63 0.02
CA VAL A 84 -13.47 -6.17 -1.34
C VAL A 84 -13.67 -7.68 -1.40
N ASN A 85 -13.44 -8.39 -0.30
CA ASN A 85 -13.74 -9.80 -0.17
C ASN A 85 -14.06 -10.14 1.31
N PRO A 86 -15.34 -10.39 1.65
CA PRO A 86 -15.75 -10.69 3.02
C PRO A 86 -15.05 -11.90 3.65
N GLU A 87 -14.56 -12.85 2.86
CA GLU A 87 -13.82 -14.01 3.38
C GLU A 87 -12.45 -13.61 3.96
N ASN A 88 -11.90 -12.47 3.56
CA ASN A 88 -10.67 -11.93 4.16
C ASN A 88 -10.85 -11.64 5.65
N ALA A 89 -12.07 -11.30 6.09
CA ALA A 89 -12.36 -10.99 7.48
C ALA A 89 -12.14 -12.19 8.40
N GLU A 90 -12.40 -13.42 7.94
CA GLU A 90 -12.15 -14.64 8.71
C GLU A 90 -10.65 -14.86 8.94
N VAL A 91 -9.82 -14.53 7.95
CA VAL A 91 -8.35 -14.63 8.06
C VAL A 91 -7.79 -13.53 8.94
N LEU A 92 -8.31 -12.30 8.82
CA LEU A 92 -7.86 -11.13 9.59
C LEU A 92 -8.34 -11.12 11.04
N ARG A 93 -9.25 -12.03 11.45
CA ARG A 93 -9.55 -12.27 12.87
C ARG A 93 -8.43 -12.96 13.63
N ASP A 94 -7.55 -13.67 12.92
CA ASP A 94 -6.34 -14.21 13.51
C ASP A 94 -5.43 -13.05 13.91
N ARG A 95 -5.08 -13.01 15.20
CA ARG A 95 -4.29 -11.93 15.78
C ARG A 95 -2.92 -11.81 15.13
N ASP A 96 -2.23 -12.92 14.89
CA ASP A 96 -0.87 -12.91 14.36
C ASP A 96 -0.87 -12.42 12.91
N VAL A 97 -1.90 -12.79 12.15
CA VAL A 97 -2.09 -12.31 10.78
C VAL A 97 -2.40 -10.82 10.74
N CYS A 98 -3.32 -10.35 11.59
CA CYS A 98 -3.68 -8.94 11.66
C CYS A 98 -2.49 -8.08 12.07
N GLU A 99 -1.75 -8.49 13.12
CA GLU A 99 -0.54 -7.80 13.57
C GLU A 99 0.54 -7.77 12.48
N TYR A 100 0.71 -8.86 11.72
CA TYR A 100 1.61 -8.89 10.57
C TYR A 100 1.23 -7.87 9.49
N VAL A 101 -0.03 -7.85 9.07
CA VAL A 101 -0.51 -6.91 8.04
C VAL A 101 -0.34 -5.47 8.49
N VAL A 102 -0.75 -5.16 9.73
CA VAL A 102 -0.60 -3.81 10.31
C VAL A 102 0.86 -3.39 10.39
N LYS A 103 1.75 -4.30 10.79
CA LYS A 103 3.20 -4.04 10.80
C LYS A 103 3.71 -3.70 9.40
N GLU A 104 3.39 -4.50 8.39
CA GLU A 104 3.87 -4.26 7.02
C GLU A 104 3.33 -2.97 6.39
N VAL A 105 2.08 -2.61 6.70
CA VAL A 105 1.48 -1.33 6.32
C VAL A 105 2.26 -0.17 6.96
N ASN A 106 2.47 -0.22 8.27
CA ASN A 106 3.19 0.81 9.01
C ASN A 106 4.65 0.95 8.57
N ASP A 107 5.36 -0.17 8.39
CA ASP A 107 6.75 -0.18 7.93
C ASP A 107 6.87 0.45 6.55
N THR A 108 5.93 0.13 5.66
CA THR A 108 5.86 0.72 4.31
C THR A 108 5.57 2.21 4.38
N TYR A 109 4.54 2.64 5.11
CA TYR A 109 4.22 4.06 5.28
C TYR A 109 5.39 4.85 5.83
N ASN A 110 6.04 4.36 6.89
CA ASN A 110 7.17 5.02 7.52
C ASN A 110 8.39 5.11 6.59
N TYR A 111 8.59 4.14 5.71
CA TYR A 111 9.62 4.21 4.68
C TYR A 111 9.27 5.28 3.64
N LEU A 112 8.04 5.24 3.11
CA LEU A 112 7.58 6.19 2.10
C LEU A 112 7.60 7.64 2.63
N LYS A 113 7.18 7.85 3.88
CA LYS A 113 7.17 9.16 4.55
C LYS A 113 8.58 9.73 4.67
N ARG A 114 9.55 8.90 5.08
CA ARG A 114 10.97 9.29 5.12
C ARG A 114 11.52 9.61 3.74
N PHE A 115 11.11 8.86 2.72
CA PHE A 115 11.55 9.06 1.35
C PHE A 115 11.01 10.35 0.73
N VAL A 116 9.73 10.68 0.96
CA VAL A 116 9.16 11.95 0.49
C VAL A 116 9.68 13.12 1.31
N GLY A 117 9.99 12.93 2.60
CA GLY A 117 10.43 13.98 3.53
C GLY A 117 9.28 14.88 3.98
N ASP A 118 9.58 15.88 4.81
CA ASP A 118 8.63 16.94 5.17
C ASP A 118 8.35 17.80 3.92
N SER A 119 7.32 17.41 3.16
CA SER A 119 6.88 18.10 1.95
C SER A 119 5.82 19.14 2.27
#